data_AF-A0A812IR94-F1
#
_entry.id   AF-A0A812IR94-F1
#
_cell.length_a   1.000
_cell.length_b   1.000
_cell.length_c   1.000
_cell.angle_alpha   90.00
_cell.angle_beta   90.00
_cell.angle_gamma   90.00
#
_symmetry.space_group_name_H-M   'P 1'
#
loop_
_entity.id
_entity.type
_entity.pdbx_description
1 polymer ?
#
loop_
_entity_poly.entity_id
_entity_poly.type
_entity_poly.pdbx_seq_one_letter_code
_entity_poly.pdbx_strand_id
1 'polypeptide(L)'
;NGLFAFPVVGDTVEKYLERRRSDGLGHSFLKGFVESSVFLQFTLGVDVQPGALSTPVVNGLIRSAQASRPSDRQARPFTVAEVLALESVLANADRPAVDRYAAGCALTCVYLRARIGDLKCVKSVVFDQVEEGEDGFAGYVELSTDSHKTRMTGGRQGVVLALAGPAKGLGPGVWASDFRDVPIDAGSAAVWIQSLLRQEGPQWPRIHGAQLQVHDPGVGCSGRSPCSVAITYSRDALAGPLRELDRVMSLIRKKEFDPDATRSGLLRAAPFSDESGPFALADYSENVDRCKTCEQEG
;
A
#
# COMPACT_ATOMS: atom_id res chain seq x y z
N ASN A 1 37.49 10.34 -28.63
CA ASN A 1 37.22 8.91 -28.86
C ASN A 1 35.84 8.59 -28.33
N GLY A 2 34.89 8.32 -29.21
CA GLY A 2 33.51 8.00 -28.85
C GLY A 2 33.44 6.67 -28.12
N LEU A 3 32.66 6.59 -27.05
CA LEU A 3 32.30 5.33 -26.42
C LEU A 3 31.34 4.61 -27.36
N PHE A 4 31.68 3.39 -27.76
CA PHE A 4 30.75 2.52 -28.48
C PHE A 4 29.81 1.87 -27.48
N ALA A 5 28.50 1.89 -27.77
CA ALA A 5 27.49 1.32 -26.88
C ALA A 5 27.55 -0.22 -26.84
N PHE A 6 28.00 -0.84 -27.93
CA PHE A 6 28.13 -2.29 -28.07
C PHE A 6 29.47 -2.66 -28.72
N PRO A 7 30.08 -3.80 -28.34
CA PRO A 7 29.67 -4.68 -27.24
C PRO A 7 29.78 -3.97 -25.88
N VAL A 8 29.00 -4.39 -24.88
CA VAL A 8 29.08 -3.80 -23.54
C VAL A 8 30.34 -4.32 -22.85
N VAL A 9 31.32 -3.43 -22.64
CA VAL A 9 32.65 -3.72 -22.07
C VAL A 9 32.75 -3.14 -20.66
N GLY A 10 33.47 -3.82 -19.76
CA GLY A 10 33.59 -3.42 -18.34
C GLY A 10 34.05 -1.98 -18.14
N ASP A 11 35.13 -1.56 -18.82
CA ASP A 11 35.67 -0.19 -18.71
C ASP A 11 34.66 0.89 -19.12
N THR A 12 33.85 0.64 -20.15
CA THR A 12 32.77 1.54 -20.57
C THR A 12 31.67 1.63 -19.52
N VAL A 13 31.29 0.50 -18.92
CA VAL A 13 30.26 0.42 -17.87
C VAL A 13 30.71 1.14 -16.61
N GLU A 14 31.95 0.92 -16.18
CA GLU A 14 32.56 1.57 -15.02
C GLU A 14 32.54 3.10 -15.20
N LYS A 15 33.12 3.60 -16.30
CA LYS A 15 33.13 5.04 -16.61
C LYS A 15 31.73 5.64 -16.70
N TYR A 16 30.78 4.90 -17.28
CA TYR A 16 29.40 5.35 -17.38
C TYR A 16 28.75 5.47 -16.00
N LEU A 17 28.85 4.45 -15.15
CA LEU A 17 28.24 4.45 -13.83
C LEU A 17 28.93 5.43 -12.87
N GLU A 18 30.25 5.60 -12.96
CA GLU A 18 30.99 6.64 -12.24
C GLU A 18 30.50 8.04 -12.63
N ARG A 19 30.37 8.30 -13.93
CA ARG A 19 29.85 9.59 -14.41
C ARG A 19 28.44 9.83 -13.90
N ARG A 20 27.56 8.83 -14.02
CA ARG A 20 26.18 8.93 -13.55
C ARG A 20 26.08 9.09 -12.05
N ARG A 21 27.02 8.52 -11.30
CA ARG A 21 27.14 8.76 -9.86
C ARG A 21 27.58 10.19 -9.56
N SER A 22 28.52 10.75 -10.32
CA SER A 22 28.93 12.17 -10.21
C SER A 22 27.81 13.14 -10.60
N ASP A 23 26.93 12.75 -11.53
CA ASP A 23 25.72 13.50 -11.89
C ASP A 23 24.63 13.42 -10.78
N GLY A 24 24.90 12.74 -9.66
CA GLY A 24 23.99 12.65 -8.51
C GLY A 24 22.97 11.51 -8.56
N LEU A 25 23.07 10.59 -9.53
CA LEU A 25 22.13 9.46 -9.61
C LEU A 25 22.39 8.45 -8.47
N GLY A 26 21.28 8.00 -7.88
CA GLY A 26 21.28 7.10 -6.74
C GLY A 26 21.31 5.62 -7.11
N HIS A 27 21.28 4.78 -6.06
CA HIS A 27 21.32 3.32 -6.16
C HIS A 27 20.32 2.73 -7.16
N SER A 28 19.07 3.19 -7.16
CA SER A 28 18.01 2.63 -8.01
C SER A 28 18.33 2.72 -9.51
N PHE A 29 19.00 3.81 -9.94
CA PHE A 29 19.42 3.95 -11.33
C PHE A 29 20.57 3.01 -11.67
N LEU A 30 21.62 2.98 -10.84
CA LEU A 30 22.80 2.14 -11.09
C LEU A 30 22.43 0.65 -11.13
N LYS A 31 21.64 0.20 -10.14
CA LYS A 31 21.13 -1.17 -10.09
C LYS A 31 20.21 -1.47 -11.28
N GLY A 32 19.30 -0.55 -11.61
CA GLY A 32 18.41 -0.70 -12.76
C GLY A 32 19.15 -0.78 -14.10
N PHE A 33 20.25 -0.05 -14.27
CA PHE A 33 21.10 -0.15 -15.47
C PHE A 33 21.73 -1.54 -15.59
N VAL A 34 22.29 -2.07 -14.50
CA VAL A 34 22.87 -3.43 -14.49
C VAL A 34 21.80 -4.48 -14.78
N GLU A 35 20.66 -4.42 -14.11
CA GLU A 35 19.53 -5.34 -14.33
C GLU A 35 19.02 -5.27 -15.78
N SER A 36 18.91 -4.06 -16.34
CA SER A 36 18.52 -3.86 -17.75
C SER A 36 19.55 -4.43 -18.70
N SER A 37 20.84 -4.26 -18.43
CA SER A 37 21.93 -4.78 -19.27
C SER A 37 22.02 -6.31 -19.21
N VAL A 38 21.77 -6.91 -18.04
CA VAL A 38 21.62 -8.36 -17.89
C VAL A 38 20.42 -8.86 -18.70
N PHE A 39 19.29 -8.14 -18.66
CA PHE A 39 18.13 -8.48 -19.48
C PHE A 39 18.47 -8.43 -20.99
N LEU A 40 19.16 -7.39 -21.45
CA LEU A 40 19.60 -7.27 -22.85
C LEU A 40 20.49 -8.44 -23.26
N GLN A 41 21.43 -8.85 -22.41
CA GLN A 41 22.31 -9.98 -22.65
C GLN A 41 21.54 -11.30 -22.80
N PHE A 42 20.73 -11.66 -21.80
CA PHE A 42 20.13 -12.99 -21.74
C PHE A 42 18.80 -13.13 -22.48
N THR A 43 18.10 -12.02 -22.73
CA THR A 43 16.78 -12.04 -23.38
C THR A 43 16.87 -11.62 -24.84
N LEU A 44 17.64 -10.57 -25.14
CA LEU A 44 17.76 -10.02 -26.50
C LEU A 44 19.04 -10.46 -27.21
N GLY A 45 19.93 -11.19 -26.53
CA GLY A 45 21.18 -11.68 -27.11
C GLY A 45 22.18 -10.57 -27.42
N VAL A 46 22.12 -9.44 -26.72
CA VAL A 46 23.08 -8.35 -26.90
C VAL A 46 24.46 -8.78 -26.39
N ASP A 47 25.50 -8.48 -27.17
CA ASP A 47 26.87 -8.81 -26.80
C ASP A 47 27.33 -8.00 -25.58
N VAL A 48 27.54 -8.71 -24.48
CA VAL A 48 28.09 -8.20 -23.23
C VAL A 48 29.31 -9.04 -22.86
N GLN A 49 30.44 -8.38 -22.66
CA GLN A 49 31.66 -9.04 -22.21
C GLN A 49 31.39 -9.74 -20.85
N PRO A 50 31.79 -11.01 -20.69
CA PRO A 50 31.65 -11.72 -19.42
C PRO A 50 32.24 -10.92 -18.26
N GLY A 51 31.45 -10.70 -17.21
CA GLY A 51 31.86 -9.97 -16.02
C GLY A 51 31.82 -8.44 -16.12
N ALA A 52 31.51 -7.86 -17.29
CA ALA A 52 31.47 -6.40 -17.47
C ALA A 52 30.45 -5.69 -16.56
N LEU A 53 29.37 -6.38 -16.18
CA LEU A 53 28.31 -5.85 -15.33
C LEU A 53 28.52 -6.14 -13.83
N SER A 54 29.55 -6.91 -13.48
CA SER A 54 29.82 -7.39 -12.11
C SER A 54 31.27 -7.15 -11.69
N THR A 55 31.94 -6.16 -12.30
CA THR A 55 33.30 -5.80 -11.92
C THR A 55 33.36 -5.32 -10.46
N PRO A 56 34.54 -5.40 -9.80
CA PRO A 56 34.71 -4.88 -8.44
C PRO A 56 34.32 -3.40 -8.31
N VAL A 57 34.59 -2.59 -9.33
CA VAL A 57 34.23 -1.16 -9.39
C VAL A 57 32.73 -0.98 -9.47
N VAL A 58 32.04 -1.65 -10.42
CA VAL A 58 30.57 -1.58 -10.54
C VAL A 58 29.88 -1.99 -9.25
N ASN A 59 30.30 -3.11 -8.66
CA ASN A 59 29.76 -3.58 -7.39
C ASN A 59 30.08 -2.61 -6.24
N GLY A 60 31.26 -2.01 -6.22
CA GLY A 60 31.66 -0.99 -5.26
C GLY A 60 30.78 0.27 -5.35
N LEU A 61 30.52 0.75 -6.56
CA LEU A 61 29.64 1.90 -6.82
C LEU A 61 28.21 1.63 -6.37
N ILE A 62 27.67 0.44 -6.67
CA ILE A 62 26.32 0.06 -6.24
C ILE A 62 26.25 -0.02 -4.71
N ARG A 63 27.21 -0.69 -4.05
CA ARG A 63 27.25 -0.77 -2.58
C ARG A 63 27.39 0.61 -1.92
N SER A 64 28.27 1.45 -2.45
CA SER A 64 28.44 2.83 -1.98
C SER A 64 27.13 3.63 -2.13
N ALA A 65 26.48 3.52 -3.30
CA ALA A 65 25.20 4.16 -3.54
C ALA A 65 24.09 3.65 -2.62
N GLN A 66 24.09 2.35 -2.32
CA GLN A 66 23.15 1.72 -1.38
C GLN A 66 23.35 2.23 0.05
N ALA A 67 24.60 2.33 0.51
CA ALA A 67 24.94 2.84 1.83
C ALA A 67 24.57 4.33 2.01
N SER A 68 24.72 5.12 0.94
CA SER A 68 24.33 6.53 0.92
C SER A 68 22.86 6.78 0.59
N ARG A 69 22.02 5.73 0.53
CA ARG A 69 20.63 5.87 0.11
C ARG A 69 19.89 6.73 1.14
N PRO A 70 19.24 7.83 0.71
CA PRO A 70 18.43 8.63 1.62
C PRO A 70 17.30 7.77 2.19
N SER A 71 16.79 8.15 3.36
CA SER A 71 15.60 7.50 3.91
C SER A 71 14.47 7.50 2.88
N ASP A 72 13.78 6.38 2.77
CA ASP A 72 12.71 6.24 1.79
C ASP A 72 11.64 7.32 2.05
N ARG A 73 11.35 8.11 1.01
CA ARG A 73 10.24 9.07 1.02
C ARG A 73 8.93 8.33 0.77
N GLN A 74 8.54 7.49 1.73
CA GLN A 74 7.24 6.85 1.70
C GLN A 74 6.15 7.93 1.80
N ALA A 75 5.14 7.85 0.93
CA ALA A 75 3.97 8.71 1.05
C ALA A 75 3.30 8.43 2.41
N ARG A 76 2.95 9.48 3.14
CA ARG A 76 2.19 9.31 4.37
C ARG A 76 0.80 8.73 4.06
N PRO A 77 0.21 7.96 4.98
CA PRO A 77 -1.19 7.60 4.88
C PRO A 77 -2.11 8.84 4.82
N PHE A 78 -3.29 8.66 4.25
CA PHE A 78 -4.36 9.65 4.36
C PHE A 78 -4.82 9.76 5.81
N THR A 79 -5.11 10.98 6.24
CA THR A 79 -5.78 11.20 7.53
C THR A 79 -7.29 10.95 7.42
N VAL A 80 -7.96 10.76 8.55
CA VAL A 80 -9.43 10.64 8.59
C VAL A 80 -10.09 11.86 7.96
N ALA A 81 -9.58 13.06 8.25
CA ALA A 81 -10.11 14.30 7.68
C ALA A 81 -9.98 14.33 6.14
N GLU A 82 -8.91 13.79 5.58
CA GLU A 82 -8.72 13.72 4.12
C GLU A 82 -9.61 12.68 3.46
N VAL A 83 -9.80 11.53 4.10
CA VAL A 83 -10.75 10.51 3.61
C VAL A 83 -12.17 11.06 3.63
N LEU A 84 -12.58 11.74 4.71
CA LEU A 84 -13.87 12.43 4.80
C LEU A 84 -14.03 13.52 3.74
N ALA A 85 -12.96 14.26 3.42
CA ALA A 85 -12.98 15.24 2.34
C ALA A 85 -13.22 14.57 0.98
N LEU A 86 -12.58 13.44 0.70
CA LEU A 86 -12.82 12.66 -0.52
C LEU A 86 -14.26 12.16 -0.60
N GLU A 87 -14.81 11.63 0.50
CA GLU A 87 -16.22 11.24 0.58
C GLU A 87 -17.15 12.42 0.32
N SER A 88 -16.86 13.59 0.88
CA SER A 88 -17.67 14.80 0.66
C SER A 88 -17.65 15.28 -0.79
N VAL A 89 -16.49 15.16 -1.47
CA VAL A 89 -16.38 15.50 -2.90
C VAL A 89 -17.20 14.53 -3.73
N LEU A 90 -17.14 13.24 -3.42
CA LEU A 90 -17.87 12.19 -4.13
C LEU A 90 -19.40 12.37 -4.00
N ALA A 91 -19.89 12.65 -2.79
CA ALA A 91 -21.31 12.83 -2.50
C ALA A 91 -21.89 14.16 -3.04
N ASN A 92 -21.04 15.16 -3.33
CA ASN A 92 -21.49 16.46 -3.79
C ASN A 92 -21.86 16.46 -5.28
N ALA A 93 -23.16 16.49 -5.58
CA ALA A 93 -23.70 16.49 -6.94
C ALA A 93 -23.32 17.73 -7.77
N ASP A 94 -22.97 18.85 -7.14
CA ASP A 94 -22.55 20.08 -7.82
C ASP A 94 -21.11 19.99 -8.35
N ARG A 95 -20.34 18.97 -7.93
CA ARG A 95 -18.98 18.74 -8.42
C ARG A 95 -19.01 18.07 -9.79
N PRO A 96 -18.02 18.38 -10.67
CA PRO A 96 -17.89 17.69 -11.95
C PRO A 96 -17.84 16.18 -11.78
N ALA A 97 -18.51 15.44 -12.66
CA ALA A 97 -18.54 13.97 -12.60
C ALA A 97 -17.14 13.34 -12.63
N VAL A 98 -16.19 13.97 -13.33
CA VAL A 98 -14.77 13.56 -13.38
C VAL A 98 -14.10 13.63 -12.00
N ASP A 99 -14.33 14.71 -11.24
CA ASP A 99 -13.73 14.88 -9.91
C ASP A 99 -14.36 13.90 -8.90
N ARG A 100 -15.68 13.70 -9.00
CA ARG A 100 -16.41 12.71 -8.20
C ARG A 100 -15.89 11.30 -8.49
N TYR A 101 -15.72 10.96 -9.77
CA TYR A 101 -15.15 9.68 -10.18
C TYR A 101 -13.71 9.50 -9.66
N ALA A 102 -12.88 10.54 -9.74
CA ALA A 102 -11.53 10.55 -9.20
C ALA A 102 -11.50 10.27 -7.69
N ALA A 103 -12.37 10.94 -6.94
CA ALA A 103 -12.52 10.72 -5.51
C ALA A 103 -12.96 9.29 -5.19
N GLY A 104 -13.93 8.76 -5.94
CA GLY A 104 -14.37 7.37 -5.81
C GLY A 104 -13.28 6.34 -6.12
N CYS A 105 -12.43 6.58 -7.14
CA CYS A 105 -11.27 5.75 -7.39
C CYS A 105 -10.23 5.81 -6.25
N ALA A 106 -9.99 6.99 -5.67
CA ALA A 106 -9.11 7.14 -4.51
C ALA A 106 -9.66 6.41 -3.28
N LEU A 107 -10.96 6.54 -3.00
CA LEU A 107 -11.64 5.81 -1.92
C LEU A 107 -11.59 4.30 -2.14
N THR A 108 -11.75 3.83 -3.38
CA THR A 108 -11.58 2.41 -3.73
C THR A 108 -10.15 1.93 -3.42
N CYS A 109 -9.13 2.72 -3.74
CA CYS A 109 -7.75 2.42 -3.34
C CYS A 109 -7.56 2.35 -1.83
N VAL A 110 -8.24 3.20 -1.06
CA VAL A 110 -8.17 3.22 0.40
C VAL A 110 -8.89 2.01 1.01
N TYR A 111 -10.18 1.83 0.70
CA TYR A 111 -11.03 0.84 1.38
C TYR A 111 -10.82 -0.59 0.93
N LEU A 112 -10.56 -0.82 -0.36
CA LEU A 112 -10.26 -2.17 -0.88
C LEU A 112 -8.77 -2.47 -0.87
N ARG A 113 -7.94 -1.50 -0.43
CA ARG A 113 -6.48 -1.54 -0.51
C ARG A 113 -5.97 -1.84 -1.91
N ALA A 114 -6.72 -1.37 -2.91
CA ALA A 114 -6.43 -1.56 -4.32
C ALA A 114 -5.26 -0.66 -4.75
N ARG A 115 -4.40 -1.15 -5.64
CA ARG A 115 -3.42 -0.29 -6.33
C ARG A 115 -4.12 0.43 -7.48
N ILE A 116 -3.58 1.58 -7.87
CA ILE A 116 -3.99 2.25 -9.13
C ILE A 116 -3.85 1.33 -10.34
N GLY A 117 -2.82 0.45 -10.36
CA GLY A 117 -2.68 -0.56 -11.40
C GLY A 117 -3.80 -1.61 -11.42
N ASP A 118 -4.42 -1.88 -10.26
CA ASP A 118 -5.51 -2.83 -10.12
C ASP A 118 -6.82 -2.28 -10.70
N LEU A 119 -7.04 -0.97 -10.52
CA LEU A 119 -8.19 -0.24 -11.08
C LEU A 119 -8.19 -0.19 -12.62
N LYS A 120 -7.03 -0.35 -13.27
CA LYS A 120 -6.92 -0.32 -14.74
C LYS A 120 -7.48 -1.56 -15.43
N CYS A 121 -7.50 -2.69 -14.71
CA CYS A 121 -7.81 -4.00 -15.26
C CYS A 121 -8.98 -4.64 -14.53
N VAL A 122 -9.91 -3.82 -14.03
CA VAL A 122 -11.15 -4.28 -13.40
C VAL A 122 -12.03 -4.93 -14.46
N LYS A 123 -12.41 -6.18 -14.21
CA LYS A 123 -13.33 -6.96 -15.06
C LYS A 123 -14.78 -6.80 -14.60
N SER A 124 -14.99 -6.79 -13.30
CA SER A 124 -16.33 -6.63 -12.71
C SER A 124 -16.25 -5.96 -11.35
N VAL A 125 -17.35 -5.29 -11.01
CA VAL A 125 -17.59 -4.67 -9.71
C VAL A 125 -18.93 -5.19 -9.20
N VAL A 126 -18.97 -5.59 -7.94
CA VAL A 126 -20.18 -6.02 -7.25
C VAL A 126 -20.39 -5.10 -6.05
N PHE A 127 -21.57 -4.50 -5.97
CA PHE A 127 -22.01 -3.71 -4.83
C PHE A 127 -23.02 -4.55 -4.04
N ASP A 128 -22.53 -5.27 -3.04
CA ASP A 128 -23.36 -6.11 -2.15
C ASP A 128 -23.84 -5.27 -0.96
N GLN A 129 -24.80 -4.38 -1.23
CA GLN A 129 -25.30 -3.41 -0.28
C GLN A 129 -26.57 -3.90 0.40
N VAL A 130 -26.68 -3.62 1.70
CA VAL A 130 -27.88 -3.84 2.51
C VAL A 130 -28.38 -2.50 3.05
N GLU A 131 -29.63 -2.45 3.53
CA GLU A 131 -30.11 -1.29 4.28
C GLU A 131 -29.19 -1.05 5.48
N GLU A 132 -28.86 0.23 5.72
CA GLU A 132 -27.91 0.58 6.77
C GLU A 132 -28.46 0.19 8.15
N GLY A 133 -27.76 -0.71 8.83
CA GLY A 133 -28.10 -1.14 10.18
C GLY A 133 -27.84 -0.07 11.24
N GLU A 134 -28.26 -0.32 12.49
CA GLU A 134 -28.02 0.60 13.61
C GLU A 134 -26.53 0.79 13.94
N ASP A 135 -25.70 -0.20 13.60
CA ASP A 135 -24.23 -0.15 13.67
C ASP A 135 -23.59 0.61 12.49
N GLY A 136 -24.42 1.04 11.54
CA GLY A 136 -24.02 1.69 10.31
C GLY A 136 -23.34 0.75 9.32
N PHE A 137 -23.54 -0.57 9.43
CA PHE A 137 -23.13 -1.54 8.43
C PHE A 137 -24.00 -1.38 7.17
N ALA A 138 -23.38 -1.28 5.99
CA ALA A 138 -24.09 -1.07 4.72
C ALA A 138 -23.66 -2.07 3.62
N GLY A 139 -23.05 -3.19 4.00
CA GLY A 139 -22.58 -4.22 3.06
C GLY A 139 -21.15 -4.00 2.55
N TYR A 140 -20.82 -4.63 1.42
CA TYR A 140 -19.47 -4.69 0.87
C TYR A 140 -19.41 -4.31 -0.61
N VAL A 141 -18.22 -3.89 -1.05
CA VAL A 141 -17.88 -3.70 -2.46
C VAL A 141 -16.79 -4.69 -2.83
N GLU A 142 -16.99 -5.43 -3.93
CA GLU A 142 -16.03 -6.39 -4.45
C GLU A 142 -15.61 -6.02 -5.87
N LEU A 143 -14.29 -5.99 -6.10
CA LEU A 143 -13.66 -5.74 -7.39
C LEU A 143 -12.92 -7.00 -7.84
N SER A 144 -13.23 -7.49 -9.04
CA SER A 144 -12.43 -8.54 -9.69
C SER A 144 -11.50 -7.93 -10.71
N THR A 145 -10.19 -8.11 -10.53
CA THR A 145 -9.15 -7.53 -11.40
C THR A 145 -8.23 -8.60 -11.99
N ASP A 146 -7.69 -8.31 -13.17
CA ASP A 146 -6.72 -9.15 -13.90
C ASP A 146 -5.26 -8.74 -13.62
N SER A 147 -5.04 -7.83 -12.67
CA SER A 147 -3.72 -7.33 -12.31
C SER A 147 -3.02 -8.24 -11.29
N HIS A 148 -1.93 -8.87 -11.70
CA HIS A 148 -0.97 -9.49 -10.79
C HIS A 148 0.46 -9.15 -11.18
N LYS A 149 1.24 -8.69 -10.19
CA LYS A 149 2.69 -8.45 -10.28
C LYS A 149 3.48 -9.71 -10.67
N THR A 150 2.84 -10.88 -10.63
CA THR A 150 3.37 -12.22 -10.94
C THR A 150 2.60 -12.91 -12.07
N ARG A 151 2.24 -12.15 -13.11
CA ARG A 151 1.42 -12.64 -14.25
C ARG A 151 2.01 -13.81 -15.05
N MET A 152 3.31 -14.05 -14.98
CA MET A 152 3.94 -15.14 -15.72
C MET A 152 3.39 -16.54 -15.36
N THR A 153 2.82 -16.74 -14.16
CA THR A 153 2.35 -18.08 -13.74
C THR A 153 0.83 -18.18 -13.59
N GLY A 154 0.15 -17.18 -13.02
CA GLY A 154 -1.29 -17.27 -12.72
C GLY A 154 -2.23 -17.03 -13.93
N GLY A 155 -1.78 -16.27 -14.93
CA GLY A 155 -2.62 -15.95 -16.11
C GLY A 155 -2.95 -17.17 -16.98
N ARG A 156 -2.13 -18.23 -16.90
CA ARG A 156 -2.38 -19.51 -17.61
C ARG A 156 -3.57 -20.30 -17.05
N GLN A 157 -4.06 -19.95 -15.85
CA GLN A 157 -5.17 -20.65 -15.17
C GLN A 157 -6.44 -19.80 -15.00
N GLY A 158 -6.49 -18.58 -15.53
CA GLY A 158 -7.70 -17.75 -15.51
C GLY A 158 -8.13 -17.21 -14.13
N VAL A 159 -7.26 -17.28 -13.12
CA VAL A 159 -7.56 -16.80 -11.76
C VAL A 159 -7.57 -15.27 -11.73
N VAL A 160 -8.70 -14.69 -11.33
CA VAL A 160 -8.86 -13.25 -11.07
C VAL A 160 -8.54 -12.93 -9.62
N LEU A 161 -7.99 -11.74 -9.37
CA LEU A 161 -7.75 -11.24 -8.02
C LEU A 161 -9.03 -10.56 -7.53
N ALA A 162 -9.60 -11.05 -6.44
CA ALA A 162 -10.71 -10.40 -5.76
C ALA A 162 -10.19 -9.41 -4.71
N LEU A 163 -10.67 -8.18 -4.79
CA LEU A 163 -10.47 -7.12 -3.81
C LEU A 163 -11.82 -6.83 -3.19
N ALA A 164 -11.88 -6.70 -1.87
CA ALA A 164 -13.13 -6.46 -1.17
C ALA A 164 -12.92 -5.45 -0.04
N GLY A 165 -13.96 -4.69 0.29
CA GLY A 165 -13.94 -3.65 1.31
C GLY A 165 -15.35 -3.20 1.71
N PRO A 166 -15.48 -2.42 2.80
CA PRO A 166 -16.78 -1.98 3.29
C PRO A 166 -17.44 -0.98 2.32
N ALA A 167 -18.75 -1.11 2.13
CA ALA A 167 -19.54 -0.15 1.36
C ALA A 167 -19.79 1.16 2.13
N LYS A 168 -19.77 1.10 3.46
CA LYS A 168 -19.81 2.27 4.34
C LYS A 168 -18.41 2.84 4.54
N GLY A 169 -18.30 4.16 4.47
CA GLY A 169 -17.06 4.90 4.68
C GLY A 169 -16.90 5.36 6.14
N LEU A 170 -16.11 6.41 6.33
CA LEU A 170 -15.99 7.10 7.62
C LEU A 170 -17.07 8.19 7.77
N GLY A 171 -17.62 8.68 6.67
CA GLY A 171 -18.63 9.72 6.65
C GLY A 171 -20.04 9.21 6.95
N PRO A 172 -21.01 10.15 6.98
CA PRO A 172 -22.41 9.82 7.21
C PRO A 172 -23.07 9.12 6.02
N GLY A 173 -22.52 9.24 4.81
CA GLY A 173 -23.04 8.60 3.59
C GLY A 173 -22.53 7.19 3.36
N VAL A 174 -22.99 6.57 2.27
CA VAL A 174 -22.51 5.27 1.78
C VAL A 174 -21.74 5.53 0.49
N TRP A 175 -20.43 5.73 0.61
CA TRP A 175 -19.56 6.12 -0.52
C TRP A 175 -19.70 5.18 -1.73
N ALA A 176 -19.98 3.90 -1.49
CA ALA A 176 -20.16 2.91 -2.54
C ALA A 176 -21.38 3.21 -3.44
N SER A 177 -22.50 3.66 -2.86
CA SER A 177 -23.68 4.10 -3.61
C SER A 177 -23.35 5.36 -4.39
N ASP A 178 -22.75 6.34 -3.70
CA ASP A 178 -22.39 7.62 -4.31
C ASP A 178 -21.43 7.43 -5.50
N PHE A 179 -20.53 6.44 -5.42
CA PHE A 179 -19.60 6.10 -6.50
C PHE A 179 -20.26 5.35 -7.66
N ARG A 180 -21.14 4.37 -7.36
CA ARG A 180 -21.91 3.67 -8.39
C ARG A 180 -22.74 4.62 -9.23
N ASP A 181 -23.29 5.64 -8.58
CA ASP A 181 -24.27 6.54 -9.17
C ASP A 181 -23.62 7.80 -9.80
N VAL A 182 -22.28 7.86 -9.90
CA VAL A 182 -21.58 8.96 -10.60
C VAL A 182 -21.90 8.92 -12.09
N PRO A 183 -22.49 9.98 -12.68
CA PRO A 183 -22.87 10.01 -14.09
C PRO A 183 -21.66 10.37 -14.95
N ILE A 184 -20.74 9.41 -15.14
CA ILE A 184 -19.55 9.58 -15.99
C ILE A 184 -19.57 8.63 -17.18
N ASP A 185 -19.28 9.16 -18.36
CA ASP A 185 -19.11 8.35 -19.57
C ASP A 185 -17.70 7.74 -19.64
N ALA A 186 -17.54 6.68 -20.43
CA ALA A 186 -16.27 5.98 -20.58
C ALA A 186 -15.14 6.88 -21.11
N GLY A 187 -15.46 7.88 -21.94
CA GLY A 187 -14.48 8.83 -22.48
C GLY A 187 -13.94 9.75 -21.39
N SER A 188 -14.82 10.38 -20.62
CA SER A 188 -14.44 11.22 -19.48
C SER A 188 -13.64 10.45 -18.41
N ALA A 189 -14.05 9.21 -18.11
CA ALA A 189 -13.29 8.33 -17.22
C ALA A 189 -11.90 8.01 -17.78
N ALA A 190 -11.79 7.71 -19.08
CA ALA A 190 -10.52 7.44 -19.73
C ALA A 190 -9.59 8.66 -19.74
N VAL A 191 -10.12 9.87 -19.94
CA VAL A 191 -9.35 11.12 -19.87
C VAL A 191 -8.75 11.30 -18.47
N TRP A 192 -9.53 11.05 -17.42
CA TRP A 192 -9.02 11.12 -16.05
C TRP A 192 -7.90 10.11 -15.80
N ILE A 193 -8.10 8.84 -16.18
CA ILE A 193 -7.08 7.79 -16.05
C ILE A 193 -5.82 8.18 -16.82
N GLN A 194 -5.96 8.72 -18.04
CA GLN A 194 -4.82 9.17 -18.83
C GLN A 194 -4.10 10.35 -18.16
N SER A 195 -4.83 11.32 -17.63
CA SER A 195 -4.26 12.47 -16.89
C SER A 195 -3.44 12.00 -15.68
N LEU A 196 -4.00 11.07 -14.89
CA LEU A 196 -3.31 10.43 -13.77
C LEU A 196 -2.00 9.75 -14.19
N LEU A 197 -1.98 9.13 -15.37
CA LEU A 197 -0.82 8.39 -15.89
C LEU A 197 0.22 9.28 -16.57
N ARG A 198 -0.21 10.38 -17.17
CA ARG A 198 0.69 11.33 -17.84
C ARG A 198 1.47 12.21 -16.85
N GLN A 199 1.04 12.27 -15.58
CA GLN A 199 1.69 13.07 -14.53
C GLN A 199 1.88 14.55 -14.92
N GLU A 200 0.92 15.14 -15.64
CA GLU A 200 0.93 16.59 -15.92
C GLU A 200 0.45 17.34 -14.66
N GLY A 201 1.36 17.48 -13.69
CA GLY A 201 1.19 18.22 -12.43
C GLY A 201 2.56 18.52 -11.80
N PRO A 202 2.63 19.29 -10.69
CA PRO A 202 3.89 19.59 -10.02
C PRO A 202 4.71 18.33 -9.81
N GLN A 203 6.00 18.37 -10.18
CA GLN A 203 6.85 17.19 -10.28
C GLN A 203 7.02 16.51 -8.90
N TRP A 204 6.26 15.44 -8.66
CA TRP A 204 6.46 14.58 -7.50
C TRP A 204 7.71 13.71 -7.75
N PRO A 205 8.60 13.52 -6.76
CA PRO A 205 9.76 12.67 -6.96
C PRO A 205 9.31 11.24 -7.29
N ARG A 206 9.89 10.67 -8.35
CA ARG A 206 9.65 9.30 -8.77
C ARG A 206 9.87 8.32 -7.61
N ILE A 207 8.79 7.77 -7.06
CA ILE A 207 8.89 6.52 -6.30
C ILE A 207 9.21 5.45 -7.33
N HIS A 208 10.49 5.12 -7.43
CA HIS A 208 10.90 3.92 -8.15
C HIS A 208 10.22 2.77 -7.41
N GLY A 209 9.39 2.01 -8.10
CA GLY A 209 8.86 0.77 -7.54
C GLY A 209 10.03 -0.08 -7.13
N ALA A 210 10.35 -0.10 -5.84
CA ALA A 210 11.30 -1.04 -5.31
C ALA A 210 10.70 -2.43 -5.59
N GLN A 211 11.36 -3.16 -6.48
CA GLN A 211 11.16 -4.59 -6.57
C GLN A 211 11.61 -5.15 -5.22
N LEU A 212 10.67 -5.74 -4.49
CA LEU A 212 10.98 -6.47 -3.27
C LEU A 212 11.89 -7.63 -3.70
N GLN A 213 13.17 -7.55 -3.37
CA GLN A 213 14.01 -8.75 -3.38
C GLN A 213 13.60 -9.54 -2.15
N VAL A 214 12.92 -10.66 -2.40
CA VAL A 214 12.68 -11.69 -1.38
C VAL A 214 14.04 -12.30 -1.09
N HIS A 215 14.63 -11.93 0.05
CA HIS A 215 15.70 -12.70 0.66
C HIS A 215 15.05 -13.49 1.80
N ASP A 216 14.88 -14.80 1.61
CA ASP A 216 14.53 -15.74 2.67
C ASP A 216 15.83 -16.14 3.41
N PRO A 217 15.97 -15.87 4.72
CA PRO A 217 16.75 -16.72 5.60
C PRO A 217 15.78 -17.73 6.23
N GLY A 218 16.02 -19.00 5.89
CA GLY A 218 15.11 -20.13 6.06
C GLY A 218 14.32 -20.24 7.36
N VAL A 219 13.04 -20.60 7.21
CA VAL A 219 12.46 -21.83 7.78
C VAL A 219 11.43 -22.33 6.75
N GLY A 220 11.49 -23.63 6.45
CA GLY A 220 10.91 -24.23 5.25
C GLY A 220 9.39 -24.18 5.13
N CYS A 221 8.93 -24.13 3.89
CA CYS A 221 8.00 -25.11 3.30
C CYS A 221 8.00 -24.94 1.77
N SER A 222 8.13 -26.07 1.09
CA SER A 222 8.30 -26.23 -0.35
C SER A 222 7.16 -25.64 -1.19
N GLY A 223 7.52 -25.02 -2.32
CA GLY A 223 6.65 -24.86 -3.50
C GLY A 223 5.47 -23.91 -3.33
N ARG A 224 5.67 -22.62 -3.59
CA ARG A 224 4.55 -21.65 -3.67
C ARG A 224 3.77 -21.90 -4.96
N SER A 225 2.82 -22.83 -4.92
CA SER A 225 1.91 -23.13 -6.03
C SER A 225 1.05 -21.90 -6.38
N PRO A 226 0.69 -21.69 -7.66
CA PRO A 226 -0.20 -20.61 -8.12
C PRO A 226 -1.52 -20.51 -7.34
N CYS A 227 -1.98 -21.62 -6.75
CA CYS A 227 -3.20 -21.70 -5.95
C CYS A 227 -3.10 -20.96 -4.60
N SER A 228 -1.91 -20.64 -4.09
CA SER A 228 -1.74 -19.97 -2.79
C SER A 228 -2.30 -18.55 -2.80
N VAL A 229 -2.11 -17.78 -3.90
CA VAL A 229 -2.65 -16.42 -3.99
C VAL A 229 -4.16 -16.43 -4.18
N ALA A 230 -4.70 -17.37 -4.97
CA ALA A 230 -6.14 -17.54 -5.16
C ALA A 230 -6.86 -17.84 -3.84
N ILE A 231 -6.26 -18.71 -3.01
CA ILE A 231 -6.79 -19.05 -1.68
C ILE A 231 -6.69 -17.84 -0.72
N THR A 232 -5.56 -17.13 -0.73
CA THR A 232 -5.36 -15.95 0.14
C THR A 232 -6.37 -14.83 -0.14
N TYR A 233 -6.75 -14.63 -1.40
CA TYR A 233 -7.73 -13.63 -1.82
C TYR A 233 -9.10 -14.24 -2.16
N SER A 234 -9.38 -15.45 -1.70
CA SER A 234 -10.69 -16.06 -1.90
C SER A 234 -11.74 -15.30 -1.11
N ARG A 235 -12.98 -15.27 -1.61
CA ARG A 235 -14.11 -14.57 -0.97
C ARG A 235 -14.28 -14.97 0.49
N ASP A 236 -14.20 -16.28 0.76
CA ASP A 236 -14.34 -16.84 2.11
C ASP A 236 -13.18 -16.48 3.03
N ALA A 237 -11.94 -16.45 2.50
CA ALA A 237 -10.77 -16.04 3.26
C ALA A 237 -10.81 -14.55 3.63
N LEU A 238 -11.41 -13.70 2.79
CA LEU A 238 -11.54 -12.26 3.04
C LEU A 238 -12.67 -11.92 4.01
N ALA A 239 -13.69 -12.78 4.17
CA ALA A 239 -14.85 -12.50 5.01
C ALA A 239 -14.51 -12.21 6.47
N GLY A 240 -13.55 -12.94 7.06
CA GLY A 240 -13.09 -12.71 8.43
C GLY A 240 -12.43 -11.34 8.63
N PRO A 241 -11.34 -11.04 7.88
CA PRO A 241 -10.69 -9.72 7.91
C PRO A 241 -11.62 -8.55 7.60
N LEU A 242 -12.60 -8.71 6.70
CA LEU A 242 -13.55 -7.67 6.35
C LEU A 242 -14.46 -7.28 7.52
N ARG A 243 -14.92 -8.26 8.31
CA ARG A 243 -15.73 -7.98 9.53
C ARG A 243 -14.93 -7.20 10.57
N GLU A 244 -13.65 -7.54 10.76
CA GLU A 244 -12.78 -6.80 11.68
C GLU A 244 -12.50 -5.38 11.17
N LEU A 245 -12.30 -5.22 9.86
CA LEU A 245 -12.16 -3.89 9.26
C LEU A 245 -13.41 -3.04 9.49
N ASP A 246 -14.61 -3.59 9.27
CA ASP A 246 -15.86 -2.88 9.49
C ASP A 246 -16.06 -2.47 10.96
N ARG A 247 -15.66 -3.34 11.90
CA ARG A 247 -15.62 -3.00 13.32
C ARG A 247 -14.70 -1.81 13.60
N VAL A 248 -13.49 -1.81 13.06
CA VAL A 248 -12.55 -0.68 13.22
C VAL A 248 -13.11 0.61 12.61
N MET A 249 -13.70 0.53 11.42
CA MET A 249 -14.38 1.66 10.78
C MET A 249 -15.50 2.22 11.66
N SER A 250 -16.26 1.36 12.31
CA SER A 250 -17.31 1.74 13.27
C SER A 250 -16.75 2.45 14.51
N LEU A 251 -15.62 1.99 15.05
CA LEU A 251 -14.93 2.66 16.16
C LEU A 251 -14.39 4.05 15.76
N ILE A 252 -13.89 4.21 14.53
CA ILE A 252 -13.46 5.50 14.00
C ILE A 252 -14.64 6.47 13.92
N ARG A 253 -15.77 6.01 13.37
CA ARG A 253 -17.01 6.81 13.26
C ARG A 253 -17.52 7.27 14.63
N LYS A 254 -17.49 6.37 15.62
CA LYS A 254 -17.87 6.67 17.02
C LYS A 254 -16.84 7.53 17.77
N LYS A 255 -15.69 7.82 17.14
CA LYS A 255 -14.54 8.53 17.74
C LYS A 255 -13.97 7.81 18.98
N GLU A 256 -14.22 6.53 19.12
CA GLU A 256 -13.61 5.67 20.14
C GLU A 256 -12.18 5.27 19.74
N PHE A 257 -11.91 5.28 18.42
CA PHE A 257 -10.60 5.03 17.85
C PHE A 257 -10.17 6.18 16.94
N ASP A 258 -8.96 6.70 17.15
CA ASP A 258 -8.39 7.79 16.36
C ASP A 258 -7.07 7.35 15.69
N PRO A 259 -7.09 6.98 14.39
CA PRO A 259 -5.89 6.49 13.69
C PRO A 259 -4.87 7.60 13.40
N ASP A 260 -5.27 8.88 13.51
CA ASP A 260 -4.38 10.02 13.28
C ASP A 260 -3.63 10.42 14.56
N ALA A 261 -4.07 9.93 15.72
CA ALA A 261 -3.42 10.16 16.99
C ALA A 261 -2.10 9.37 17.13
N THR A 262 -1.25 9.83 18.04
CA THR A 262 -0.05 9.07 18.43
C THR A 262 -0.44 7.75 19.11
N ARG A 263 0.51 6.81 19.25
CA ARG A 263 0.24 5.46 19.80
C ARG A 263 -0.54 5.45 21.12
N SER A 264 -0.33 6.44 21.98
CA SER A 264 -1.03 6.57 23.27
C SER A 264 -2.42 7.18 23.19
N GLY A 265 -2.76 7.85 22.07
CA GLY A 265 -4.07 8.47 21.84
C GLY A 265 -4.99 7.67 20.94
N LEU A 266 -4.55 6.49 20.48
CA LEU A 266 -5.24 5.67 19.48
C LEU A 266 -6.62 5.19 19.96
N LEU A 267 -6.72 4.82 21.24
CA LEU A 267 -7.97 4.44 21.89
C LEU A 267 -8.37 5.58 22.80
N ARG A 268 -9.47 6.26 22.48
CA ARG A 268 -10.09 7.19 23.42
C ARG A 268 -10.78 6.34 24.45
N ALA A 269 -10.25 6.33 25.68
CA ALA A 269 -10.97 5.74 26.80
C ALA A 269 -12.36 6.37 26.81
N ALA A 270 -13.41 5.54 26.67
CA ALA A 270 -14.74 5.97 27.05
C ALA A 270 -14.65 6.58 28.45
N PRO A 271 -15.34 7.70 28.75
CA PRO A 271 -15.38 8.19 30.11
C PRO A 271 -15.80 7.02 31.00
N PHE A 272 -14.95 6.67 31.97
CA PHE A 272 -15.22 5.63 32.93
C PHE A 272 -16.49 6.04 33.69
N SER A 273 -17.66 5.52 33.29
CA SER A 273 -18.89 5.71 34.05
C SER A 273 -18.83 4.76 35.24
N ASP A 274 -18.16 5.24 36.28
CA ASP A 274 -17.92 4.53 37.52
C ASP A 274 -19.21 4.51 38.36
N GLU A 275 -20.18 3.65 38.03
CA GLU A 275 -21.43 3.57 38.82
C GLU A 275 -21.98 2.15 39.07
N SER A 276 -21.35 1.05 38.61
CA SER A 276 -21.79 -0.31 39.04
C SER A 276 -20.87 -1.47 38.60
N GLY A 277 -19.59 -1.41 38.95
CA GLY A 277 -18.68 -2.56 38.83
C GLY A 277 -18.34 -3.15 40.21
N PRO A 278 -18.30 -4.49 40.39
CA PRO A 278 -18.03 -5.13 41.69
C PRO A 278 -16.58 -4.99 42.20
N PHE A 279 -15.77 -4.17 41.53
CA PHE A 279 -14.38 -3.88 41.89
C PHE A 279 -14.23 -2.36 42.09
N ALA A 280 -14.92 -1.83 43.10
CA ALA A 280 -14.55 -0.53 43.65
C ALA A 280 -13.09 -0.61 44.12
N LEU A 281 -12.26 0.34 43.67
CA LEU A 281 -10.88 0.52 44.12
C LEU A 281 -10.90 0.71 45.64
N ALA A 282 -10.59 -0.35 46.38
CA ALA A 282 -10.24 -0.22 47.78
C ALA A 282 -9.00 0.68 47.88
N ASP A 283 -9.08 1.69 48.74
CA ASP A 283 -8.05 2.70 48.99
C ASP A 283 -6.65 2.08 49.06
N TYR A 284 -5.83 2.40 48.07
CA TYR A 284 -4.43 1.96 47.96
C TYR A 284 -3.50 2.85 48.80
N SER A 285 -3.97 3.32 49.96
CA SER A 285 -3.19 4.19 50.86
C SER A 285 -2.82 3.53 52.20
N GLU A 286 -3.30 2.32 52.51
CA GLU A 286 -3.04 1.68 53.82
C GLU A 286 -1.92 0.62 53.82
N ASN A 287 -1.19 0.40 52.72
CA ASN A 287 -0.12 -0.61 52.67
C ASN A 287 1.30 -0.06 52.51
N VAL A 288 1.57 1.17 52.97
CA VAL A 288 2.93 1.76 52.95
C VAL A 288 3.72 1.51 54.25
N ASP A 289 3.12 1.00 55.33
CA ASP A 289 3.81 0.93 56.64
C ASP A 289 4.22 -0.47 57.15
N ARG A 290 4.31 -1.48 56.29
CA ARG A 290 4.72 -2.85 56.70
C ARG A 290 6.07 -3.35 56.17
N CYS A 291 7.03 -2.46 55.99
CA CYS A 291 8.42 -2.84 55.75
C CYS A 291 9.40 -2.03 56.62
N LYS A 292 9.36 -2.25 57.93
CA LYS A 292 10.41 -1.82 58.88
C LYS A 292 10.60 -2.87 59.97
N THR A 293 11.35 -3.93 59.67
CA THR A 293 12.11 -4.72 60.66
C THR A 293 13.09 -5.64 59.92
N CYS A 294 14.20 -5.09 59.41
CA CYS A 294 15.40 -5.85 59.02
C CYS A 294 16.70 -5.05 59.32
N GLU A 295 16.69 -4.20 60.34
CA GLU A 295 17.91 -3.62 60.91
C GLU A 295 17.81 -3.71 62.42
N GLN A 296 18.22 -4.87 62.97
CA GLN A 296 18.85 -5.01 64.28
C GLN A 296 19.17 -6.50 64.54
N GLU A 297 20.38 -6.72 65.05
CA GLU A 297 20.93 -7.93 65.68
C GLU A 297 21.70 -8.94 64.80
N GLY A 298 23.02 -8.99 65.01
CA GLY A 298 23.86 -10.17 64.75
C GLY A 298 25.15 -9.91 63.99
#